data_AF-A0A3M1TSK8-F1
#
_entry.id   AF-A0A3M1TSK8-F1
#
_cell.length_a   1.000
_cell.length_b   1.000
_cell.length_c   1.000
_cell.angle_alpha   90.00
_cell.angle_beta   90.00
_cell.angle_gamma   90.00
#
_symmetry.space_group_name_H-M   'P 1'
#
loop_
_entity.id
_entity.type
_entity.pdbx_description
1 polymer ?
#
loop_
_entity_poly.entity_id
_entity_poly.type
_entity_poly.pdbx_seq_one_letter_code
_entity_poly.pdbx_strand_id
1 'polypeptide(L)'
;MARADDASDQSWSLHEVAGETPTATPYGRLSLSREGGDLAAYAGEHPSVSAYGVFLLRYRGSAWAEPEPVDTADNTTEAPQVLDTSVARLSDGAAGVAYSVYSGAGGGEIRFARLPAQP
;
A
#
# COMPACT_ATOMS: atom_id res chain seq x y z
N MET A 1 40.62 -17.86 23.38
CA MET A 1 40.30 -18.09 21.95
C MET A 1 39.01 -17.35 21.69
N ALA A 2 39.10 -16.15 21.10
CA ALA A 2 37.97 -15.24 20.91
C ALA A 2 37.38 -15.39 19.51
N ARG A 3 36.05 -15.33 19.42
CA ARG A 3 35.28 -14.66 18.36
C ARG A 3 33.92 -14.27 18.95
N ALA A 4 33.92 -13.12 19.61
CA ALA A 4 32.81 -12.19 19.49
C ALA A 4 33.12 -11.40 18.21
N ASP A 5 32.19 -11.38 17.25
CA ASP A 5 32.02 -10.34 16.23
C ASP A 5 30.89 -10.81 15.31
N ASP A 6 29.84 -10.00 15.21
CA ASP A 6 29.40 -9.37 13.95
C ASP A 6 27.87 -9.16 13.91
N ALA A 7 27.34 -8.34 14.82
CA ALA A 7 25.94 -7.89 14.80
C ALA A 7 25.79 -6.36 14.92
N SER A 8 26.88 -5.60 14.80
CA SER A 8 26.92 -4.18 15.20
C SER A 8 26.57 -3.15 14.12
N ASP A 9 26.32 -3.55 12.87
CA ASP A 9 26.07 -2.59 11.77
C ASP A 9 24.63 -2.60 11.21
N GLN A 10 23.66 -3.17 11.95
CA GLN A 10 22.25 -3.02 11.61
C GLN A 10 21.72 -1.69 12.15
N SER A 11 21.81 -0.64 11.35
CA SER A 11 21.16 0.65 11.63
C SER A 11 19.85 0.78 10.84
N TRP A 12 18.83 1.32 11.49
CA TRP A 12 17.58 1.69 10.87
C TRP A 12 17.60 3.19 10.59
N SER A 13 17.29 3.59 9.35
CA SER A 13 17.03 4.98 8.99
C SER A 13 15.53 5.19 8.77
N LEU A 14 15.00 6.28 9.31
CA LEU A 14 13.65 6.73 9.00
C LEU A 14 13.66 7.40 7.63
N HIS A 15 12.79 6.96 6.73
CA HIS A 15 12.50 7.62 5.47
C HIS A 15 11.03 7.99 5.44
N GLU A 16 10.73 9.29 5.55
CA GLU A 16 9.37 9.80 5.46
C GLU A 16 8.98 9.98 3.98
N VAL A 17 7.82 9.44 3.64
CA VAL A 17 7.34 9.32 2.25
C VAL A 17 6.34 10.42 1.88
N ALA A 18 5.65 10.98 2.86
CA ALA A 18 4.71 12.09 2.70
C ALA A 18 4.91 13.10 3.83
N GLY A 19 4.91 14.40 3.50
CA GLY A 19 5.15 15.49 4.45
C GLY A 19 3.99 15.80 5.40
N GLU A 20 2.81 15.22 5.13
CA GLU A 20 1.69 15.21 6.05
C GLU A 20 1.39 13.76 6.42
N THR A 21 1.30 13.51 7.73
CA THR A 21 0.87 12.22 8.26
C THR A 21 -0.55 11.98 7.76
N PRO A 22 -0.82 10.95 6.92
CA PRO A 22 -2.20 10.55 6.70
C PRO A 22 -2.80 10.26 8.06
N THR A 23 -4.05 10.67 8.31
CA THR A 23 -4.74 10.34 9.55
C THR A 23 -4.71 8.83 9.68
N ALA A 24 -3.78 8.33 10.51
CA ALA A 24 -3.43 6.94 10.52
C ALA A 24 -4.66 6.19 11.01
N THR A 25 -5.34 5.50 10.10
CA THR A 25 -6.28 4.49 10.54
C THR A 25 -5.45 3.41 11.25
N PRO A 26 -5.86 2.93 12.43
CA PRO A 26 -5.16 1.83 13.10
C PRO A 26 -5.19 0.51 12.31
N TYR A 27 -5.76 0.53 11.10
CA TYR A 27 -5.99 -0.59 10.20
C TYR A 27 -5.15 -0.52 8.92
N GLY A 28 -4.24 0.47 8.81
CA GLY A 28 -3.33 0.60 7.68
C GLY A 28 -2.53 -0.70 7.47
N ARG A 29 -2.86 -1.42 6.40
CA ARG A 29 -2.07 -2.56 5.91
C ARG A 29 -1.22 -2.05 4.76
N LEU A 30 0.07 -2.38 4.77
CA LEU A 30 0.99 -2.06 3.68
C LEU A 30 1.54 -3.36 3.13
N SER A 31 1.51 -3.49 1.80
CA SER A 31 2.24 -4.53 1.09
C SER A 31 3.25 -3.90 0.15
N LEU A 32 4.40 -4.55 -0.02
CA LEU A 32 5.52 -4.10 -0.85
C LEU A 32 5.92 -5.20 -1.82
N SER A 33 6.14 -4.84 -3.09
CA SER A 33 6.70 -5.77 -4.08
C SER A 33 8.22 -5.75 -4.04
N ARG A 34 8.85 -6.94 -3.94
CA ARG A 34 10.32 -7.10 -3.95
C ARG A 34 10.93 -6.90 -5.33
N GLU A 35 10.15 -7.12 -6.39
CA GLU A 35 10.56 -6.81 -7.76
C GLU A 35 10.46 -5.29 -7.97
N GLY A 36 11.58 -4.61 -7.72
CA GLY A 36 11.73 -3.16 -7.93
C GLY A 36 11.55 -2.29 -6.69
N GLY A 37 10.97 -2.81 -5.59
CA GLY A 37 10.74 -2.02 -4.37
C GLY A 37 9.84 -0.80 -4.58
N ASP A 38 9.14 -0.76 -5.71
CA ASP A 38 8.58 0.48 -6.27
C ASP A 38 7.06 0.50 -6.28
N LEU A 39 6.41 -0.54 -5.75
CA LEU A 39 4.98 -0.58 -5.54
C LEU A 39 4.68 -0.80 -4.06
N ALA A 40 3.79 0.02 -3.55
CA ALA A 40 3.17 -0.11 -2.25
C ALA A 40 1.66 -0.04 -2.41
N ALA A 41 0.90 -0.82 -1.66
CA ALA A 41 -0.56 -0.66 -1.60
C ALA A 41 -1.01 -0.61 -0.15
N TYR A 42 -1.99 0.27 0.13
CA TYR A 42 -2.60 0.36 1.45
C TYR A 42 -4.11 0.49 1.41
N ALA A 43 -4.75 -0.02 2.45
CA ALA A 43 -6.15 0.24 2.77
C ALA A 43 -6.21 1.26 3.92
N GLY A 44 -6.97 2.34 3.76
CA GLY A 44 -7.03 3.42 4.74
C GLY A 44 -7.65 4.70 4.20
N GLU A 45 -7.39 5.83 4.87
CA GLU A 45 -7.80 7.15 4.37
C GLU A 45 -6.79 7.65 3.33
N HIS A 46 -7.27 8.34 2.29
CA HIS A 46 -6.40 9.05 1.36
C HIS A 46 -5.80 10.31 2.02
N PRO A 47 -4.52 10.66 1.78
CA PRO A 47 -3.84 11.70 2.54
C PRO A 47 -4.42 13.11 2.33
N SER A 48 -5.05 13.36 1.18
CA SER A 48 -5.53 14.69 0.78
C SER A 48 -7.02 14.76 0.43
N VAL A 49 -7.73 13.64 0.50
CA VAL A 49 -9.16 13.55 0.17
C VAL A 49 -9.76 12.66 1.24
N SER A 50 -10.71 13.11 2.06
CA SER A 50 -11.31 12.29 3.12
C SER A 50 -12.17 11.15 2.55
N ALA A 51 -11.49 10.19 1.93
CA ALA A 51 -12.03 9.02 1.27
C ALA A 51 -11.27 7.81 1.81
N TYR A 52 -12.01 6.85 2.32
CA TYR A 52 -11.45 5.58 2.76
C TYR A 52 -11.51 4.59 1.61
N GLY A 53 -10.44 3.81 1.41
CA GLY A 53 -10.31 3.01 0.21
C GLY A 53 -9.02 2.20 0.14
N VAL A 54 -8.77 1.66 -1.05
CA VAL A 54 -7.49 1.01 -1.40
C VAL A 54 -6.73 1.88 -2.37
N PHE A 55 -5.46 2.11 -2.08
CA PHE A 55 -4.60 3.02 -2.82
C PHE A 55 -3.27 2.37 -3.16
N LEU A 56 -2.74 2.71 -4.34
CA LEU A 56 -1.44 2.31 -4.84
C LEU A 56 -0.48 3.50 -4.75
N LEU A 57 0.70 3.31 -4.18
CA LEU A 57 1.82 4.22 -4.33
C LEU A 57 2.89 3.61 -5.25
N ARG A 58 3.52 4.49 -6.03
CA ARG A 58 4.60 4.14 -6.94
C ARG A 58 5.86 4.91 -6.58
N TYR A 59 6.99 4.22 -6.44
CA TYR A 59 8.27 4.88 -6.20
C TYR A 59 8.86 5.37 -7.53
N ARG A 60 9.21 6.65 -7.58
CA ARG A 60 9.81 7.32 -8.75
C ARG A 60 11.31 7.56 -8.57
N GLY A 61 12.01 6.60 -7.96
CA GLY A 61 13.48 6.59 -7.82
C GLY A 61 14.04 7.52 -6.74
N SER A 62 13.32 8.58 -6.34
CA SER A 62 13.73 9.48 -5.25
C SER A 62 12.62 9.77 -4.24
N ALA A 63 11.36 9.65 -4.66
CA ALA A 63 10.18 9.88 -3.84
C ALA A 63 9.04 8.95 -4.29
N TRP A 64 8.06 8.75 -3.42
CA TRP A 64 6.82 8.10 -3.84
C TRP A 64 5.91 9.14 -4.49
N ALA A 65 5.18 8.70 -5.51
CA ALA A 65 4.13 9.49 -6.14
C ALA A 65 2.90 9.58 -5.22
N GLU A 66 2.00 10.50 -5.56
CA GLU A 66 0.72 10.61 -4.87
C GLU A 66 -0.09 9.30 -4.98
N PRO A 67 -0.82 8.90 -3.92
CA PRO A 67 -1.59 7.67 -3.95
C PRO A 67 -2.65 7.67 -5.05
N GLU A 68 -2.69 6.59 -5.83
CA GLU A 68 -3.66 6.37 -6.89
C GLU A 68 -4.79 5.48 -6.36
N PRO A 69 -6.07 5.86 -6.51
CA PRO A 69 -7.18 4.99 -6.13
C PRO A 69 -7.19 3.72 -6.99
N VAL A 70 -7.31 2.56 -6.34
CA VAL A 70 -7.27 1.24 -6.99
C VAL A 70 -8.62 0.85 -7.60
N ASP A 71 -9.72 1.22 -6.94
CA ASP A 71 -11.08 1.15 -7.46
C ASP A 71 -11.93 2.24 -6.78
N THR A 72 -12.57 3.12 -7.56
CA THR A 72 -13.37 4.21 -7.01
C THR A 72 -14.71 3.77 -6.45
N ALA A 73 -15.24 2.61 -6.85
CA ALA A 73 -16.52 2.10 -6.35
C ALA A 73 -16.44 1.66 -4.89
N ASP A 74 -15.24 1.27 -4.44
CA ASP A 74 -14.96 0.87 -3.06
C ASP A 74 -14.45 2.04 -2.19
N ASN A 75 -14.30 3.23 -2.78
CA ASN A 75 -13.82 4.41 -2.09
C ASN A 75 -15.01 5.23 -1.58
N THR A 76 -15.29 5.16 -0.27
CA THR A 76 -16.45 5.81 0.34
C THR A 76 -16.03 6.86 1.38
N THR A 77 -16.93 7.79 1.70
CA THR A 77 -16.72 8.78 2.78
C THR A 77 -16.94 8.19 4.17
N GLU A 78 -17.70 7.10 4.25
CA GLU A 78 -17.76 6.23 5.43
C GLU A 78 -16.64 5.20 5.31
N ALA A 79 -16.10 4.68 6.41
CA ALA A 79 -15.04 3.67 6.35
C ALA A 79 -15.60 2.37 5.73
N PRO A 80 -15.26 2.01 4.48
CA PRO A 80 -15.56 0.68 3.99
C PRO A 80 -14.67 -0.29 4.76
N GLN A 81 -15.17 -1.50 5.00
CA GLN A 81 -14.33 -2.58 5.49
C GLN A 81 -13.49 -3.11 4.33
N VAL A 82 -12.60 -2.28 3.78
CA VAL A 82 -11.54 -2.72 2.89
C VAL A 82 -10.27 -2.93 3.69
N LEU A 83 -9.69 -4.13 3.59
CA LEU A 83 -8.59 -4.57 4.44
C LEU A 83 -7.63 -5.47 3.65
N ASP A 84 -6.48 -5.73 4.26
CA ASP A 84 -5.54 -6.79 3.87
C ASP A 84 -5.14 -6.72 2.39
N THR A 85 -4.38 -5.67 2.05
CA THR A 85 -3.87 -5.45 0.69
C THR A 85 -2.67 -6.33 0.39
N SER A 86 -2.56 -6.78 -0.86
CA SER A 86 -1.36 -7.38 -1.44
C SER A 86 -1.11 -6.76 -2.81
N VAL A 87 0.14 -6.39 -3.09
CA VAL A 87 0.54 -5.77 -4.35
C VAL A 87 1.65 -6.56 -5.03
N ALA A 88 1.55 -6.69 -6.34
CA ALA A 88 2.58 -7.29 -7.18
C ALA A 88 2.74 -6.53 -8.50
N ARG A 89 3.95 -6.58 -9.05
CA ARG A 89 4.18 -6.22 -10.44
C ARG A 89 3.78 -7.40 -11.33
N LEU A 90 2.99 -7.13 -12.35
CA LEU A 90 2.58 -8.11 -13.35
C LEU A 90 3.65 -8.21 -14.45
N SER A 91 3.61 -9.30 -15.23
CA SER A 91 4.62 -9.58 -16.27
C SER A 91 4.70 -8.53 -17.38
N ASP A 92 3.64 -7.74 -17.56
CA ASP A 92 3.58 -6.63 -18.53
C ASP A 92 3.93 -5.26 -17.90
N GLY A 93 4.44 -5.26 -16.68
CA GLY A 93 4.82 -4.05 -15.94
C GLY A 93 3.67 -3.34 -15.24
N ALA A 94 2.43 -3.78 -15.41
CA ALA A 94 1.29 -3.26 -14.65
C ALA A 94 1.39 -3.59 -13.15
N ALA A 95 0.62 -2.89 -12.33
CA ALA A 95 0.43 -3.23 -10.93
C ALA A 95 -0.84 -4.08 -10.77
N GLY A 96 -0.75 -5.16 -10.01
CA GLY A 96 -1.89 -5.94 -9.53
C GLY A 96 -2.05 -5.72 -8.04
N VAL A 97 -3.27 -5.38 -7.60
CA VAL A 97 -3.61 -5.18 -6.18
C VAL A 97 -4.76 -6.11 -5.82
N ALA A 98 -4.52 -7.02 -4.88
CA ALA A 98 -5.56 -7.81 -4.24
C ALA A 98 -5.93 -7.19 -2.89
N TYR A 99 -7.21 -7.22 -2.54
CA TYR A 99 -7.70 -6.66 -1.28
C TYR A 99 -9.01 -7.34 -0.86
N SER A 100 -9.28 -7.33 0.45
CA SER A 100 -10.53 -7.85 1.00
C SER A 100 -11.55 -6.73 1.08
N VAL A 101 -12.79 -7.00 0.68
CA VAL A 101 -13.95 -6.12 0.84
C VAL A 101 -14.98 -6.85 1.70
N TYR A 102 -15.42 -6.23 2.78
CA TYR A 102 -16.49 -6.78 3.61
C TYR A 102 -17.75 -5.91 3.49
N SER A 103 -18.82 -6.51 2.97
CA SER A 103 -20.14 -5.88 2.90
C SER A 103 -21.01 -6.39 4.04
N GLY A 104 -20.87 -5.81 5.23
CA GLY A 104 -21.76 -6.07 6.37
C GLY A 104 -22.05 -7.54 6.65
N ALA A 105 -23.33 -7.89 6.83
CA ALA A 105 -23.79 -9.22 7.29
C ALA A 105 -23.58 -10.39 6.30
N GLY A 106 -23.02 -10.15 5.11
CA GLY A 106 -22.98 -11.11 4.01
C GLY A 106 -21.67 -11.88 3.80
N GLY A 107 -20.62 -11.56 4.56
CA GLY A 107 -19.28 -12.12 4.36
C GLY A 107 -18.34 -11.18 3.59
N GLY A 108 -17.06 -11.57 3.49
CA GLY A 108 -16.03 -10.83 2.77
C GLY A 108 -15.70 -11.47 1.42
N GLU A 109 -15.36 -10.65 0.43
CA GLU A 109 -14.84 -11.08 -0.86
C GLU A 109 -13.41 -10.57 -1.06
N ILE A 110 -12.61 -11.32 -1.82
CA ILE A 110 -11.30 -10.85 -2.27
C ILE A 110 -11.48 -10.30 -3.69
N ARG A 111 -11.16 -9.02 -3.85
CA ARG A 111 -11.13 -8.36 -5.16
C ARG A 111 -9.70 -8.24 -5.66
N PHE A 112 -9.58 -8.12 -6.98
CA PHE A 112 -8.31 -7.88 -7.66
C PHE A 112 -8.50 -6.75 -8.67
N ALA A 113 -7.64 -5.75 -8.57
CA ALA A 113 -7.60 -4.62 -9.48
C ALA A 113 -6.25 -4.60 -10.21
N ARG A 114 -6.31 -4.26 -11.50
CA ARG A 114 -5.14 -4.10 -12.36
C ARG A 114 -5.00 -2.64 -12.76
N LEU A 115 -3.89 -2.02 -12.38
CA LEU A 115 -3.56 -0.66 -12.77
C LEU A 115 -2.47 -0.68 -13.86
N PRO A 116 -2.61 0.09 -14.94
CA PRO A 116 -1.65 0.08 -16.04
C PRO A 116 -0.23 0.41 -15.57
N ALA A 117 0.75 -0.02 -16.35
CA ALA A 117 2.12 0.46 -16.20
C ALA A 117 2.12 1.98 -16.42
N GLN A 118 2.86 2.72 -15.60
CA GLN A 118 3.13 4.12 -15.90
C GLN A 118 4.32 4.19 -16.88
N PRO A 119 4.27 5.14 -17.84
CA PRO A 119 5.36 5.38 -18.78
C PRO A 119 6.65 5.85 -18.10
#